data_AF-A0A9P1KIK5-F1
#
_entry.id   AF-A0A9P1KIK5-F1
#
_cell.length_a   1.000
_cell.length_b   1.000
_cell.length_c   1.000
_cell.angle_alpha   90.00
_cell.angle_beta   90.00
_cell.angle_gamma   90.00
#
_symmetry.space_group_name_H-M   'P 1'
#
loop_
_entity.id
_entity.type
_entity.pdbx_description
1 polymer ?
#
loop_
_entity_poly.entity_id
_entity_poly.type
_entity_poly.pdbx_seq_one_letter_code
_entity_poly.pdbx_strand_id
1 'polypeptide(L)'
;MHTTTQSKSLASILYSKAAVARICGCSHQIIARVEIWWKVIFVVFKKGHGLRPKFVSKKSFHQNFQTFRKRNTGKLEIYPHNQPYKFAVVNPQGDTYEVSIEEEEITCTCQDFDFQSKNRDVLTLETGTRWIPKCKHIHKVLELGDREELRDLINSEGGVEFDADDNWLISDDWVSDYEYSQVPPNW
;
A
#
# COMPACT_ATOMS: atom_id res chain seq x y z
N MET A 1 20.58 2.20 -33.07
CA MET A 1 20.80 2.41 -31.62
C MET A 1 19.44 2.54 -30.95
N HIS A 2 18.91 1.45 -30.40
CA HIS A 2 17.62 1.48 -29.70
C HIS A 2 17.89 1.68 -28.21
N THR A 3 17.61 2.89 -27.73
CA THR A 3 17.51 3.18 -26.30
C THR A 3 16.25 2.48 -25.77
N THR A 4 16.42 1.26 -25.27
CA THR A 4 15.38 0.57 -24.50
C THR A 4 15.25 1.27 -23.16
N THR A 5 14.30 2.21 -23.06
CA THR A 5 13.77 2.68 -21.78
C THR A 5 13.28 1.44 -21.03
N GLN A 6 14.06 0.96 -20.06
CA GLN A 6 13.68 -0.19 -19.23
C GLN A 6 12.41 0.18 -18.47
N SER A 7 11.25 -0.25 -18.95
CA SER A 7 10.09 -0.41 -18.09
C SER A 7 10.52 -1.38 -16.99
N LYS A 8 10.68 -0.90 -15.75
CA LYS A 8 10.90 -1.77 -14.60
C LYS A 8 9.73 -2.76 -14.55
N SER A 9 9.98 -4.02 -14.87
CA SER A 9 8.96 -5.05 -14.83
C SER A 9 8.40 -5.16 -13.41
N LEU A 10 7.12 -5.51 -13.23
CA LEU A 10 6.50 -5.73 -11.91
C LEU A 10 7.32 -6.67 -11.02
N ALA A 11 7.89 -7.70 -11.65
CA ALA A 11 8.84 -8.63 -11.06
C ALA A 11 10.05 -7.93 -10.41
N SER A 12 10.60 -6.89 -11.05
CA SER A 12 11.75 -6.14 -10.53
C SER A 12 11.43 -5.36 -9.25
N ILE A 13 10.16 -5.03 -9.02
CA ILE A 13 9.70 -4.29 -7.84
C ILE A 13 9.34 -5.27 -6.71
N LEU A 14 8.46 -6.24 -6.99
CA LEU A 14 7.98 -7.19 -5.97
C LEU A 14 9.05 -8.17 -5.51
N TYR A 15 9.82 -8.73 -6.44
CA TYR A 15 10.76 -9.83 -6.18
C TYR A 15 12.22 -9.37 -6.23
N SER A 16 12.46 -8.10 -5.90
CA SER A 16 13.80 -7.51 -5.89
C SER A 16 14.73 -8.21 -4.89
N LYS A 17 16.05 -8.13 -5.12
CA LYS A 17 17.06 -8.55 -4.14
C LYS A 17 16.90 -7.84 -2.79
N ALA A 18 16.41 -6.59 -2.79
CA ALA A 18 16.11 -5.86 -1.57
C ALA A 18 14.93 -6.46 -0.80
N ALA A 19 13.87 -6.89 -1.49
CA ALA A 19 12.75 -7.61 -0.86
C ALA A 19 13.20 -8.96 -0.29
N VAL A 20 13.97 -9.73 -1.06
CA VAL A 20 14.59 -10.98 -0.58
C VAL A 20 15.43 -10.75 0.65
N ALA A 21 16.30 -9.74 0.65
CA ALA A 21 17.17 -9.38 1.76
C ALA A 21 16.37 -9.11 3.05
N ARG A 22 15.28 -8.34 2.96
CA ARG A 22 14.38 -8.07 4.10
C ARG A 22 13.69 -9.33 4.60
N ILE A 23 13.17 -10.18 3.70
CA ILE A 23 12.48 -11.42 4.08
C ILE A 23 13.45 -12.44 4.69
N CYS A 24 14.68 -12.49 4.19
CA CYS A 24 15.67 -13.48 4.61
C CYS A 24 16.56 -13.00 5.76
N GLY A 25 16.42 -11.74 6.21
CA GLY A 25 17.25 -11.17 7.27
C GLY A 25 18.72 -11.11 6.89
N CYS A 26 19.04 -10.78 5.63
CA CYS A 26 20.41 -10.80 5.14
C CYS A 26 20.76 -9.61 4.25
N SER A 27 22.05 -9.37 4.00
CA SER A 27 22.48 -8.35 3.03
C SER A 27 22.06 -8.72 1.61
N HIS A 28 21.64 -7.74 0.81
CA HIS A 28 21.31 -7.98 -0.60
C HIS A 28 22.54 -8.40 -1.43
N GLN A 29 23.74 -8.04 -0.98
CA GLN A 29 25.00 -8.35 -1.66
C GLN A 29 25.34 -9.85 -1.65
N ILE A 30 24.81 -10.59 -0.69
CA ILE A 30 25.02 -12.04 -0.58
C ILE A 30 24.01 -12.84 -1.41
N ILE A 31 23.05 -12.18 -2.05
CA ILE A 31 22.08 -12.84 -2.94
C ILE A 31 22.71 -12.96 -4.32
N ALA A 32 23.02 -14.19 -4.73
CA ALA A 32 23.56 -14.47 -6.04
C ALA A 32 22.45 -14.32 -7.11
N ARG A 33 21.33 -15.01 -6.91
CA ARG A 33 20.26 -15.13 -7.91
C ARG A 33 18.88 -15.18 -7.27
N VAL A 34 17.90 -14.66 -7.99
CA VAL A 34 16.47 -14.70 -7.65
C VAL A 34 15.74 -15.19 -8.89
N GLU A 35 14.98 -16.27 -8.78
CA GLU A 35 14.21 -16.86 -9.87
C GLU A 35 12.74 -16.92 -9.48
N ILE A 36 11.86 -16.50 -10.39
CA ILE A 36 10.42 -16.43 -10.18
C ILE A 36 9.80 -17.71 -10.72
N TRP A 37 9.15 -18.47 -9.85
CA TRP A 37 8.43 -19.70 -10.20
C TRP A 37 6.94 -19.51 -9.86
N TRP A 38 6.08 -20.43 -10.31
CA TRP A 38 4.61 -20.30 -10.21
C TRP A 38 4.11 -19.87 -8.82
N LYS A 39 4.44 -20.63 -7.76
CA LYS A 39 4.00 -20.36 -6.37
C LYS A 39 5.07 -19.75 -5.46
N VAL A 40 6.33 -19.82 -5.87
CA VAL A 40 7.49 -19.54 -5.01
C VAL A 40 8.57 -18.80 -5.77
N ILE A 41 9.44 -18.13 -5.04
CA ILE A 41 10.65 -17.51 -5.55
C ILE A 41 11.82 -18.34 -5.05
N PHE A 42 12.64 -18.86 -5.96
CA PHE A 42 13.85 -19.57 -5.62
C PHE A 42 15.00 -18.58 -5.44
N VAL A 43 15.58 -18.58 -4.24
CA VAL A 43 16.65 -17.67 -3.85
C VAL A 43 17.94 -18.45 -3.67
N VAL A 44 18.98 -18.02 -4.37
CA VAL A 44 20.33 -18.58 -4.27
C VAL A 44 21.25 -17.54 -3.65
N PHE A 45 21.96 -17.94 -2.60
CA PHE A 45 22.95 -17.12 -1.92
C PHE A 45 24.36 -17.43 -2.42
N LYS A 46 25.27 -16.46 -2.29
CA LYS A 46 26.70 -16.64 -2.55
C LYS A 46 27.27 -17.65 -1.55
N LYS A 47 28.21 -18.48 -2.01
CA LYS A 47 28.93 -19.43 -1.15
C LYS A 47 29.70 -18.68 -0.05
N GLY A 48 29.93 -19.34 1.08
CA GLY A 48 30.73 -18.79 2.19
C GLY A 48 29.97 -17.93 3.21
N HIS A 49 28.66 -17.70 3.02
CA HIS A 49 27.84 -16.87 3.92
C HIS A 49 26.88 -17.67 4.82
N GLY A 50 27.03 -19.00 4.91
CA GLY A 50 26.24 -19.86 5.80
C GLY A 50 24.76 -20.06 5.42
N LEU A 51 24.26 -19.37 4.38
CA LEU A 51 22.88 -19.52 3.91
C LEU A 51 22.77 -20.55 2.79
N ARG A 52 21.78 -21.43 2.90
CA ARG A 52 21.43 -22.41 1.86
C ARG A 52 20.39 -21.82 0.90
N PRO A 53 20.41 -22.22 -0.38
CA PRO A 53 19.32 -21.87 -1.31
C PRO A 53 17.97 -22.28 -0.72
N LYS A 54 16.94 -21.45 -0.94
CA LYS A 54 15.60 -21.71 -0.40
C LYS A 54 14.50 -21.18 -1.30
N PHE A 55 13.32 -21.76 -1.13
CA PHE A 55 12.08 -21.26 -1.71
C PHE A 55 11.41 -20.30 -0.73
N VAL A 56 10.97 -19.15 -1.23
CA VAL A 56 10.20 -18.15 -0.48
C VAL A 56 8.84 -18.00 -1.15
N SER A 57 7.76 -18.08 -0.37
CA SER A 57 6.41 -17.96 -0.94
C SER A 57 6.16 -16.56 -1.52
N LYS A 58 5.41 -16.46 -2.62
CA LYS A 58 4.98 -15.16 -3.16
C LYS A 58 4.16 -14.35 -2.14
N LYS A 59 3.39 -15.03 -1.28
CA LYS A 59 2.68 -14.41 -0.14
C LYS A 59 3.63 -13.64 0.79
N SER A 60 4.81 -14.18 1.10
CA SER A 60 5.81 -13.50 1.93
C SER A 60 6.33 -12.22 1.28
N PHE A 61 6.42 -12.16 -0.06
CA PHE A 61 6.78 -10.93 -0.77
C PHE A 61 5.66 -9.90 -0.74
N HIS A 62 4.41 -10.31 -0.91
CA HIS A 62 3.26 -9.41 -0.76
C HIS A 62 3.25 -8.80 0.66
N GLN A 63 3.34 -9.63 1.70
CA GLN A 63 3.43 -9.15 3.08
C GLN A 63 4.61 -8.20 3.27
N ASN A 64 5.81 -8.56 2.78
CA ASN A 64 6.98 -7.68 2.87
C ASN A 64 6.76 -6.33 2.19
N PHE A 65 6.09 -6.31 1.04
CA PHE A 65 5.82 -5.11 0.26
C PHE A 65 4.88 -4.15 1.01
N GLN A 66 3.83 -4.67 1.64
CA GLN A 66 2.90 -3.89 2.47
C GLN A 66 3.58 -3.43 3.77
N THR A 67 4.22 -4.34 4.50
CA THR A 67 4.95 -4.00 5.74
C THR A 67 6.04 -2.96 5.50
N PHE A 68 6.76 -3.05 4.38
CA PHE A 68 7.77 -2.05 4.03
C PHE A 68 7.16 -0.66 3.86
N ARG A 69 5.98 -0.55 3.25
CA ARG A 69 5.30 0.75 3.12
C ARG A 69 4.80 1.27 4.45
N LYS A 70 4.16 0.41 5.25
CA LYS A 70 3.68 0.75 6.61
C LYS A 70 4.83 1.21 7.51
N ARG A 71 6.03 0.62 7.42
CA ARG A 71 7.20 1.08 8.20
C ARG A 71 7.75 2.43 7.78
N ASN A 72 7.45 2.89 6.56
CA ASN A 72 7.98 4.13 6.00
C ASN A 72 6.97 5.30 6.11
N THR A 73 5.99 5.19 7.01
CA THR A 73 5.00 6.24 7.30
C THR A 73 5.43 7.19 8.41
N GLY A 74 6.35 6.78 9.30
CA GLY A 74 6.62 7.50 10.56
C GLY A 74 7.13 8.93 10.43
N LYS A 75 7.63 9.33 9.25
CA LYS A 75 8.07 10.71 8.97
C LYS A 75 7.10 11.50 8.09
N LEU A 76 5.98 10.90 7.72
CA LEU A 76 4.95 11.57 6.95
C LEU A 76 4.07 12.36 7.91
N GLU A 77 3.73 13.57 7.50
CA GLU A 77 2.79 14.43 8.23
C GLU A 77 1.45 14.44 7.48
N ILE A 78 0.35 14.50 8.21
CA ILE A 78 -1.00 14.54 7.65
C ILE A 78 -1.61 15.87 8.02
N TYR A 79 -2.21 16.53 7.04
CA TYR A 79 -3.02 17.72 7.21
C TYR A 79 -4.43 17.44 6.69
N PRO A 80 -5.47 17.89 7.42
CA PRO A 80 -6.84 17.80 6.93
C PRO A 80 -6.99 18.66 5.67
N HIS A 81 -7.83 18.20 4.74
CA HIS A 81 -8.28 19.01 3.62
C HIS A 81 -9.60 19.71 3.98
N ASN A 82 -9.97 20.76 3.27
CA ASN A 82 -11.29 21.42 3.43
C ASN A 82 -12.46 20.54 2.95
N GLN A 83 -12.17 19.44 2.26
CA GLN A 83 -13.18 18.50 1.78
C GLN A 83 -13.18 17.30 2.72
N PRO A 84 -14.36 16.81 3.12
CA PRO A 84 -14.45 15.63 3.99
C PRO A 84 -13.75 14.44 3.32
N TYR A 85 -13.17 13.58 4.15
CA TYR A 85 -12.47 12.35 3.72
C TYR A 85 -11.28 12.54 2.79
N LYS A 86 -10.78 13.78 2.66
CA LYS A 86 -9.54 14.10 1.95
C LYS A 86 -8.44 14.56 2.89
N PHE A 87 -7.22 14.14 2.57
CA PHE A 87 -6.04 14.36 3.39
C PHE A 87 -4.86 14.76 2.52
N ALA A 88 -4.12 15.78 2.96
CA ALA A 88 -2.82 16.10 2.42
C ALA A 88 -1.74 15.37 3.23
N VAL A 89 -0.97 14.52 2.60
CA VAL A 89 0.14 13.79 3.21
C VAL A 89 1.46 14.37 2.70
N VAL A 90 2.24 14.96 3.60
CA VAL A 90 3.49 15.65 3.28
C VAL A 90 4.67 14.77 3.66
N ASN A 91 5.63 14.64 2.74
CA ASN A 91 6.87 13.94 3.00
C ASN A 91 7.93 14.86 3.67
N PRO A 92 8.99 14.32 4.27
CA PRO A 92 10.06 15.14 4.87
C PRO A 92 10.80 16.05 3.88
N GLN A 93 10.64 15.81 2.58
CA GLN A 93 11.23 16.60 1.51
C GLN A 93 10.35 17.80 1.10
N GLY A 94 9.12 17.89 1.62
CA GLY A 94 8.15 18.93 1.31
C GLY A 94 7.18 18.60 0.15
N ASP A 95 7.26 17.41 -0.47
CA ASP A 95 6.27 17.01 -1.47
C ASP A 95 4.95 16.62 -0.79
N THR A 96 3.85 17.12 -1.35
CA THR A 96 2.49 16.87 -0.87
C THR A 96 1.77 15.90 -1.79
N TYR A 97 1.08 14.92 -1.20
CA TYR A 97 0.23 13.97 -1.91
C TYR A 97 -1.18 14.00 -1.33
N GLU A 98 -2.18 13.99 -2.20
CA GLU A 98 -3.58 13.89 -1.78
C GLU A 98 -3.94 12.42 -1.61
N VAL A 99 -4.66 12.13 -0.53
CA VAL A 99 -5.31 10.85 -0.28
C VAL A 99 -6.80 11.13 -0.08
N SER A 100 -7.64 10.43 -0.83
CA SER A 100 -9.10 10.56 -0.75
C SER A 100 -9.69 9.22 -0.37
N ILE A 101 -10.60 9.22 0.58
CA ILE A 101 -11.41 8.07 0.95
C ILE A 101 -12.81 8.32 0.40
N GLU A 102 -13.19 7.56 -0.60
CA GLU A 102 -14.54 7.54 -1.18
C GLU A 102 -15.23 6.24 -0.75
N GLU A 103 -16.55 6.15 -0.91
CA GLU A 103 -17.37 5.03 -0.39
C GLU A 103 -16.80 3.65 -0.76
N GLU A 104 -16.31 3.48 -1.98
CA GLU A 104 -15.81 2.18 -2.47
C GLU A 104 -14.28 2.09 -2.59
N GLU A 105 -13.57 3.22 -2.57
CA GLU A 105 -12.16 3.25 -2.91
C GLU A 105 -11.35 4.28 -2.12
N ILE A 106 -10.13 3.90 -1.75
CA ILE A 106 -9.12 4.83 -1.22
C ILE A 106 -8.12 5.11 -2.34
N THR A 107 -7.96 6.38 -2.70
CA THR A 107 -7.09 6.82 -3.78
C THR A 107 -5.93 7.67 -3.27
N CYS A 108 -4.85 7.74 -4.05
CA CYS A 108 -3.74 8.61 -3.75
C CYS A 108 -3.06 9.12 -5.03
N THR A 109 -2.65 10.39 -5.05
CA THR A 109 -2.02 11.01 -6.23
C THR A 109 -0.57 10.61 -6.46
N CYS A 110 0.03 9.80 -5.58
CA CYS A 110 1.44 9.42 -5.70
C CYS A 110 1.68 8.37 -6.81
N GLN A 111 2.87 8.42 -7.41
CA GLN A 111 3.28 7.50 -8.48
C GLN A 111 3.25 6.02 -8.06
N ASP A 112 3.52 5.72 -6.79
CA ASP A 112 3.47 4.33 -6.28
C ASP A 112 2.04 3.77 -6.26
N PHE A 113 1.05 4.61 -5.95
CA PHE A 113 -0.36 4.22 -6.05
C PHE A 113 -0.75 4.03 -7.52
N ASP A 114 -0.48 5.02 -8.37
CA ASP A 114 -0.76 4.95 -9.81
C ASP A 114 -0.17 3.68 -10.45
N PHE A 115 1.08 3.36 -10.12
CA PHE A 115 1.71 2.13 -10.58
C PHE A 115 0.98 0.87 -10.11
N GLN A 116 0.62 0.79 -8.82
CA GLN A 116 -0.12 -0.36 -8.29
C GLN A 116 -1.51 -0.49 -8.94
N SER A 117 -2.22 0.62 -9.12
CA SER A 117 -3.56 0.65 -9.72
C SER A 117 -3.53 0.21 -11.18
N LYS A 118 -2.62 0.76 -11.99
CA LYS A 118 -2.44 0.37 -13.40
C LYS A 118 -2.05 -1.10 -13.61
N ASN A 119 -1.44 -1.71 -12.60
CA ASN A 119 -0.96 -3.08 -12.67
C ASN A 119 -1.75 -4.04 -11.76
N ARG A 120 -2.92 -3.63 -11.26
CA ARG A 120 -3.72 -4.38 -10.27
C ARG A 120 -4.01 -5.81 -10.70
N ASP A 121 -4.41 -6.03 -11.94
CA ASP A 121 -4.76 -7.36 -12.44
C ASP A 121 -3.53 -8.27 -12.52
N VAL A 122 -2.42 -7.73 -13.03
CA VAL A 122 -1.17 -8.46 -13.11
C VAL A 122 -0.64 -8.79 -11.70
N LEU A 123 -0.73 -7.85 -10.76
CA LEU A 123 -0.36 -8.07 -9.36
C LEU A 123 -1.27 -9.11 -8.68
N THR A 124 -2.55 -9.12 -9.02
CA THR A 124 -3.51 -10.11 -8.52
C THR A 124 -3.17 -11.50 -9.03
N LEU A 125 -2.93 -11.64 -10.34
CA LEU A 125 -2.52 -12.89 -10.97
C LEU A 125 -1.19 -13.40 -10.43
N GLU A 126 -0.21 -12.50 -10.28
CA GLU A 126 1.12 -12.86 -9.78
C GLU A 126 1.08 -13.32 -8.33
N THR A 127 0.29 -12.66 -7.48
CA THR A 127 0.23 -12.99 -6.05
C THR A 127 -0.79 -14.07 -5.71
N GLY A 128 -1.75 -14.35 -6.60
CA GLY A 128 -2.87 -15.25 -6.34
C GLY A 128 -3.87 -14.69 -5.31
N THR A 129 -3.78 -13.40 -5.00
CA THR A 129 -4.64 -12.70 -4.04
C THR A 129 -5.11 -11.38 -4.64
N ARG A 130 -6.38 -11.00 -4.44
CA ARG A 130 -6.91 -9.71 -4.91
C ARG A 130 -5.98 -8.59 -4.44
N TRP A 131 -5.39 -7.88 -5.39
CA TRP A 131 -4.50 -6.76 -5.09
C TRP A 131 -5.32 -5.51 -4.82
N ILE A 132 -5.11 -4.90 -3.66
CA ILE A 132 -5.66 -3.60 -3.29
C ILE A 132 -4.48 -2.61 -3.23
N PRO A 133 -4.43 -1.62 -4.13
CA PRO A 133 -3.36 -0.62 -4.15
C PRO A 133 -3.28 0.12 -2.81
N LYS A 134 -2.13 0.01 -2.13
CA LYS A 134 -1.86 0.74 -0.88
C LYS A 134 -0.45 1.30 -0.93
N CYS A 135 -0.33 2.61 -1.08
CA CYS A 135 0.95 3.31 -1.00
C CYS A 135 1.26 3.69 0.46
N LYS A 136 2.46 4.20 0.74
CA LYS A 136 2.82 4.66 2.09
C LYS A 136 1.92 5.78 2.61
N HIS A 137 1.38 6.65 1.74
CA HIS A 137 0.51 7.76 2.15
C HIS A 137 -0.87 7.24 2.57
N ILE A 138 -1.42 6.25 1.86
CA ILE A 138 -2.65 5.55 2.27
C ILE A 138 -2.43 4.85 3.61
N HIS A 139 -1.33 4.10 3.78
CA HIS A 139 -1.00 3.50 5.09
C HIS A 139 -0.94 4.54 6.19
N LYS A 140 -0.43 5.75 5.90
CA LYS A 140 -0.35 6.84 6.87
C LYS A 140 -1.72 7.39 7.24
N VAL A 141 -2.61 7.60 6.27
CA VAL A 141 -4.00 8.02 6.54
C VAL A 141 -4.76 6.96 7.30
N LEU A 142 -4.56 5.67 6.98
CA LEU A 142 -5.18 4.56 7.71
C LEU A 142 -4.70 4.45 9.17
N GLU A 143 -3.50 4.96 9.52
CA GLU A 143 -3.09 5.08 10.94
C GLU A 143 -3.97 6.05 11.75
N LEU A 144 -4.72 6.92 11.08
CA LEU A 144 -5.75 7.72 11.74
C LEU A 144 -6.97 6.84 12.07
N GLY A 145 -7.38 5.96 11.14
CA GLY A 145 -8.46 4.98 11.30
C GLY A 145 -8.22 3.91 12.38
N ASP A 146 -6.96 3.52 12.61
CA ASP A 146 -6.55 2.61 13.70
C ASP A 146 -6.66 3.26 15.10
N ARG A 147 -7.05 4.54 15.20
CA ARG A 147 -7.41 5.21 16.45
C ARG A 147 -8.93 5.27 16.54
N GLU A 148 -9.49 4.87 17.69
CA GLU A 148 -10.93 4.97 17.99
C GLU A 148 -11.55 6.30 17.53
N GLU A 149 -10.77 7.39 17.63
CA GLU A 149 -11.15 8.76 17.26
C GLU A 149 -11.59 8.96 15.79
N LEU A 150 -11.04 8.23 14.81
CA LEU A 150 -11.43 8.39 13.40
C LEU A 150 -12.54 7.41 12.99
N ARG A 151 -12.61 6.25 13.65
CA ARG A 151 -13.79 5.38 13.60
C ARG A 151 -14.99 6.15 14.14
N ASP A 152 -14.82 6.88 15.24
CA ASP A 152 -15.85 7.76 15.79
C ASP A 152 -16.10 8.98 14.91
N LEU A 153 -15.09 9.58 14.27
CA LEU A 153 -15.29 10.69 13.31
C LEU A 153 -16.07 10.24 12.05
N ILE A 154 -15.69 9.10 11.46
CA ILE A 154 -16.35 8.50 10.29
C ILE A 154 -17.76 8.02 10.67
N ASN A 155 -17.94 7.41 11.85
CA ASN A 155 -19.25 7.00 12.34
C ASN A 155 -20.13 8.17 12.79
N SER A 156 -19.54 9.27 13.24
CA SER A 156 -20.29 10.49 13.63
C SER A 156 -20.75 11.32 12.44
N GLU A 157 -20.07 11.20 11.29
CA GLU A 157 -20.45 11.87 10.04
C GLU A 157 -21.21 10.97 9.05
N GLY A 158 -21.36 9.67 9.36
CA GLY A 158 -22.25 8.75 8.65
C GLY A 158 -21.53 7.55 8.00
N GLY A 159 -21.53 6.41 8.71
CA GLY A 159 -21.82 5.11 8.08
C GLY A 159 -20.67 4.26 7.52
N VAL A 160 -19.60 3.97 8.27
CA VAL A 160 -18.70 2.85 7.91
C VAL A 160 -18.37 1.98 9.12
N GLU A 161 -19.02 0.82 9.23
CA GLU A 161 -18.62 -0.21 10.18
C GLU A 161 -17.34 -0.92 9.72
N PHE A 162 -16.38 -1.05 10.64
CA PHE A 162 -15.12 -1.77 10.44
C PHE A 162 -15.21 -3.16 11.06
N ASP A 163 -15.16 -4.21 10.22
CA ASP A 163 -14.93 -5.57 10.69
C ASP A 163 -13.44 -5.85 10.89
N ALA A 164 -13.11 -6.43 12.04
CA ALA A 164 -11.77 -6.63 12.58
C ALA A 164 -10.86 -7.59 11.77
N ASP A 165 -11.31 -8.07 10.61
CA ASP A 165 -10.69 -9.14 9.81
C ASP A 165 -10.22 -8.70 8.40
N ASP A 166 -9.98 -7.40 8.18
CA ASP A 166 -9.38 -6.87 6.94
C ASP A 166 -10.20 -7.16 5.64
N ASN A 167 -11.48 -7.54 5.79
CA ASN A 167 -12.36 -7.94 4.69
C ASN A 167 -13.44 -6.86 4.46
N TRP A 168 -13.22 -6.00 3.48
CA TRP A 168 -14.15 -4.93 3.10
C TRP A 168 -15.37 -5.53 2.37
N LEU A 169 -16.48 -5.72 3.08
CA LEU A 169 -17.82 -5.94 2.49
C LEU A 169 -18.72 -4.78 2.94
N ILE A 170 -19.09 -3.92 2.00
CA ILE A 170 -20.06 -2.84 2.21
C ILE A 170 -21.45 -3.47 2.09
N SER A 171 -22.32 -3.27 3.09
CA SER A 171 -23.72 -3.68 3.04
C SER A 171 -24.56 -2.63 2.32
N ASP A 172 -25.38 -3.06 1.36
CA ASP A 172 -26.16 -2.25 0.40
C ASP A 172 -27.31 -1.39 0.97
N ASP A 173 -27.39 -1.16 2.28
CA ASP A 173 -28.47 -0.36 2.85
C ASP A 173 -27.93 0.98 3.35
N TRP A 174 -28.80 1.99 3.41
CA TRP A 174 -28.61 3.34 3.99
C TRP A 174 -28.40 4.50 3.01
N VAL A 175 -29.38 4.69 2.13
CA VAL A 175 -29.87 6.03 1.78
C VAL A 175 -30.79 6.50 2.90
N SER A 176 -30.48 7.61 3.57
CA SER A 176 -31.41 8.74 3.74
C SER A 176 -30.95 9.76 4.80
N ASP A 177 -31.03 11.01 4.36
CA ASP A 177 -31.45 12.21 5.09
C ASP A 177 -30.65 12.63 6.32
N TYR A 178 -29.78 13.63 6.16
CA TYR A 178 -29.63 14.67 7.20
C TYR A 178 -29.28 16.05 6.63
N GLU A 179 -30.10 17.03 7.02
CA GLU A 179 -30.07 18.43 6.60
C GLU A 179 -28.85 19.18 7.13
N TYR A 180 -28.19 19.93 6.25
CA TYR A 180 -27.02 20.75 6.54
C TYR A 180 -27.43 22.09 7.16
N SER A 181 -27.05 22.36 8.42
CA SER A 181 -27.15 23.71 8.98
C SER A 181 -25.79 24.26 9.45
N GLN A 182 -25.33 25.24 8.68
CA GLN A 182 -24.64 26.49 9.09
C GLN A 182 -23.19 26.41 9.62
N VAL A 183 -22.18 26.54 8.74
CA VAL A 183 -20.97 27.39 8.94
C VAL A 183 -20.33 27.75 7.56
N PRO A 184 -19.49 28.79 7.42
CA PRO A 184 -19.66 29.90 6.47
C PRO A 184 -18.77 29.78 5.20
N PRO A 185 -18.96 30.67 4.20
CA PRO A 185 -18.36 30.52 2.88
C PRO A 185 -16.89 30.95 2.83
N ASN A 186 -16.18 30.32 1.90
CA ASN A 186 -14.74 30.30 1.69
C ASN A 186 -14.16 29.30 2.72
N TRP A 187 -13.52 28.19 2.34
CA TRP A 187 -12.43 28.00 1.40
C TRP A 187 -12.55 26.65 0.67
#